data_AF-A0A966M6V1-F1
#
_entry.id   AF-A0A966M6V1-F1
#
_cell.length_a   1.000
_cell.length_b   1.000
_cell.length_c   1.000
_cell.angle_alpha   90.00
_cell.angle_beta   90.00
_cell.angle_gamma   90.00
#
_symmetry.space_group_name_H-M   'P 1'
#
loop_
_entity.id
_entity.type
_entity.pdbx_description
1 polymer ?
#
loop_
_entity_poly.entity_id
_entity_poly.type
_entity_poly.pdbx_seq_one_letter_code
_entity_poly.pdbx_strand_id
1 'polypeptide(L)'
;MSSKVIPRPSLSHRSSRWFSRNLIRIYAALAFIYLFIPVAYTFAFSFNDSGKSNLVWKGFTLDNWKNPCGAPQVCKSVANSIQIGVISTVLAT
;
A
#
# COMPACT_ATOMS: atom_id res chain seq x y z
N MET A 1 57.90 -19.32 -6.35
CA MET A 1 56.77 -18.44 -5.99
C MET A 1 55.48 -19.18 -6.38
N SER A 2 54.86 -19.93 -5.46
CA SER A 2 53.68 -20.75 -5.76
C SER A 2 52.41 -19.91 -5.59
N SER A 3 51.69 -19.65 -6.69
CA SER A 3 50.44 -18.89 -6.67
C SER A 3 49.31 -19.76 -6.12
N LYS A 4 48.87 -19.48 -4.88
CA LYS A 4 47.66 -20.07 -4.32
C LYS A 4 46.45 -19.67 -5.17
N VAL A 5 45.83 -20.63 -5.85
CA VAL A 5 44.52 -20.45 -6.49
C VAL A 5 43.47 -20.34 -5.39
N ILE A 6 42.85 -19.16 -5.26
CA ILE A 6 41.78 -18.93 -4.28
C ILE A 6 40.49 -19.57 -4.81
N PRO A 7 39.88 -20.54 -4.10
CA PRO A 7 38.60 -21.12 -4.52
C PRO A 7 37.52 -20.05 -4.54
N ARG A 8 36.84 -19.88 -5.68
CA ARG A 8 35.68 -18.97 -5.76
C ARG A 8 34.52 -19.60 -5.00
N PRO A 9 33.78 -18.84 -4.17
CA PRO A 9 32.64 -19.38 -3.44
C PRO A 9 31.58 -19.92 -4.40
N SER A 10 30.98 -21.06 -4.07
CA SER A 10 29.90 -21.65 -4.88
C SER A 10 28.70 -20.70 -4.97
N LEU A 11 27.85 -20.88 -5.99
CA LEU A 11 26.67 -20.04 -6.19
C LEU A 11 25.69 -20.12 -4.99
N SER A 12 25.56 -21.29 -4.36
CA SER A 12 24.72 -21.49 -3.17
C SER A 12 25.21 -20.70 -1.94
N HIS A 13 26.52 -20.59 -1.76
CA HIS A 13 27.09 -19.78 -0.67
C HIS A 13 26.84 -18.28 -0.92
N ARG A 14 26.87 -17.84 -2.17
CA ARG A 14 26.59 -16.44 -2.54
C ARG A 14 25.12 -16.09 -2.34
N SER A 15 24.20 -16.97 -2.75
CA SER A 15 22.75 -16.74 -2.56
C SER A 15 22.36 -16.76 -1.09
N SER A 16 22.88 -17.70 -0.29
CA SER A 16 22.65 -17.76 1.16
C SER A 16 23.13 -16.49 1.85
N ARG A 17 24.36 -16.03 1.58
CA ARG A 17 24.86 -14.75 2.15
C ARG A 17 24.02 -13.56 1.74
N TRP A 18 23.58 -13.50 0.49
CA TRP A 18 22.70 -12.42 0.04
C TRP A 18 21.38 -12.47 0.79
N PHE A 19 20.76 -13.64 0.92
CA PHE A 19 19.49 -13.81 1.62
C PHE A 19 19.61 -13.40 3.10
N SER A 20 20.61 -13.92 3.82
CA SER A 20 20.86 -13.55 5.22
C SER A 20 21.05 -12.04 5.40
N ARG A 21 21.72 -11.37 4.44
CA ARG A 21 21.92 -9.90 4.48
C ARG A 21 20.66 -9.11 4.14
N ASN A 22 19.70 -9.70 3.42
CA ASN A 22 18.49 -9.03 2.97
C ASN A 22 17.22 -9.48 3.73
N LEU A 23 17.34 -10.42 4.67
CA LEU A 23 16.21 -10.97 5.43
C LEU A 23 15.28 -9.89 6.00
N ILE A 24 15.84 -8.85 6.64
CA ILE A 24 15.04 -7.77 7.22
C ILE A 24 14.28 -6.96 6.15
N ARG A 25 14.86 -6.77 4.97
CA ARG A 25 14.23 -6.04 3.86
C ARG A 25 13.10 -6.85 3.26
N ILE A 26 13.33 -8.16 3.08
CA ILE A 26 12.31 -9.09 2.58
C ILE A 26 11.14 -9.15 3.57
N TYR A 27 11.44 -9.30 4.87
CA TYR A 27 10.44 -9.29 5.92
C TYR A 27 9.63 -7.99 5.93
N ALA A 28 10.29 -6.83 5.90
CA ALA A 28 9.62 -5.54 5.85
C ALA A 28 8.72 -5.41 4.60
N ALA A 29 9.21 -5.82 3.42
CA ALA A 29 8.42 -5.81 2.19
C ALA A 29 7.17 -6.69 2.29
N LEU A 30 7.31 -7.91 2.82
CA LEU A 30 6.18 -8.81 3.05
C LEU A 30 5.18 -8.24 4.06
N ALA A 31 5.67 -7.64 5.14
CA ALA A 31 4.84 -6.98 6.14
C ALA A 31 4.06 -5.81 5.52
N PHE A 32 4.71 -4.95 4.74
CA PHE A 32 4.02 -3.86 4.05
C PHE A 32 3.00 -4.39 3.04
N ILE A 33 3.34 -5.39 2.23
CA ILE A 33 2.39 -6.02 1.31
C ILE A 33 1.17 -6.50 2.07
N TYR A 34 1.36 -7.24 3.17
CA TYR A 34 0.27 -7.73 4.00
C TYR A 34 -0.62 -6.59 4.54
N LEU A 35 -0.01 -5.53 5.09
CA LEU A 35 -0.74 -4.38 5.63
C LEU A 35 -1.49 -3.59 4.54
N PHE A 36 -0.97 -3.57 3.32
CA PHE A 36 -1.60 -2.85 2.20
C PHE A 36 -2.67 -3.64 1.45
N ILE A 37 -2.83 -4.96 1.68
CA ILE A 37 -3.92 -5.75 1.07
C ILE A 37 -5.30 -5.08 1.23
N PRO A 38 -5.76 -4.67 2.43
CA PRO A 38 -7.07 -4.02 2.57
C PRO A 38 -7.15 -2.67 1.85
N VAL A 39 -6.07 -1.88 1.84
CA VAL A 39 -6.00 -0.60 1.12
C VAL A 39 -6.11 -0.84 -0.39
N ALA A 40 -5.39 -1.83 -0.91
CA ALA A 40 -5.45 -2.22 -2.31
C ALA A 40 -6.84 -2.75 -2.69
N TYR A 41 -7.50 -3.49 -1.80
CA TYR A 41 -8.88 -3.94 -1.99
C TYR A 41 -9.84 -2.74 -2.10
N THR A 42 -9.82 -1.81 -1.13
CA THR A 42 -10.65 -0.60 -1.18
C THR A 42 -10.35 0.27 -2.39
N PHE A 43 -9.07 0.40 -2.76
CA PHE A 43 -8.65 1.11 -3.96
C PHE A 43 -9.21 0.47 -5.23
N ALA A 44 -9.08 -0.84 -5.40
CA ALA A 44 -9.64 -1.55 -6.55
C ALA A 44 -11.17 -1.41 -6.61
N PHE A 45 -11.87 -1.62 -5.48
CA PHE A 45 -13.32 -1.50 -5.39
C PHE A 45 -13.83 -0.06 -5.55
N SER A 46 -12.97 0.96 -5.42
CA SER A 46 -13.34 2.35 -5.78
C SER A 46 -13.67 2.51 -7.27
N PHE A 47 -13.14 1.62 -8.13
CA PHE A 47 -13.44 1.55 -9.56
C PHE A 47 -14.57 0.58 -9.89
N ASN A 48 -15.24 0.00 -8.88
CA ASN A 48 -16.36 -0.90 -9.12
C ASN A 48 -17.60 -0.12 -9.55
N ASP A 49 -18.24 -0.55 -10.64
CA ASP A 49 -19.51 -0.03 -11.13
C ASP A 49 -20.68 -0.53 -10.25
N SER A 50 -20.71 -0.01 -9.04
CA SER A 50 -21.64 -0.40 -8.00
C SER A 50 -22.24 0.84 -7.34
N GLY A 51 -23.53 0.78 -7.04
CA GLY A 51 -24.24 1.84 -6.31
C GLY A 51 -23.97 1.74 -4.80
N LYS A 52 -25.03 1.69 -3.99
CA LYS A 52 -24.92 1.69 -2.52
C LYS A 52 -24.20 0.47 -1.93
N SER A 53 -24.28 -0.70 -2.58
CA SER A 53 -23.62 -1.93 -2.13
C SER A 53 -22.40 -2.21 -3.00
N ASN A 54 -21.21 -2.00 -2.44
CA ASN A 54 -19.91 -2.17 -3.09
C ASN A 54 -19.13 -3.37 -2.48
N LEU A 55 -19.82 -4.49 -2.27
CA LEU A 55 -19.26 -5.71 -1.66
C LEU A 55 -18.94 -6.80 -2.68
N VAL A 56 -19.62 -6.77 -3.83
CA VAL A 56 -19.45 -7.71 -4.94
C VAL A 56 -18.98 -6.93 -6.15
N TRP A 57 -17.93 -7.41 -6.80
CA TRP A 57 -17.43 -6.82 -8.03
C TRP A 57 -18.47 -6.96 -9.15
N LYS A 58 -18.83 -5.85 -9.79
CA LYS A 58 -19.82 -5.77 -10.88
C LYS A 58 -19.17 -5.42 -12.22
N GLY A 59 -18.19 -4.52 -12.22
CA GLY A 59 -17.53 -4.05 -13.44
C GLY A 59 -16.58 -2.91 -13.15
N PHE A 60 -15.74 -2.55 -14.12
CA PHE A 60 -14.82 -1.41 -14.00
C PHE A 60 -15.48 -0.13 -14.53
N THR A 61 -15.42 0.97 -13.78
CA THR A 61 -15.84 2.31 -14.22
C THR A 61 -14.95 3.42 -13.65
N LEU A 62 -14.91 4.56 -14.34
CA LEU A 62 -14.32 5.81 -13.87
C LEU A 62 -15.39 6.82 -13.40
N ASP A 63 -16.68 6.51 -13.51
CA ASP A 63 -17.77 7.44 -13.22
C ASP A 63 -17.79 7.88 -11.75
N ASN A 64 -17.39 6.99 -10.82
CA ASN A 64 -17.24 7.30 -9.40
C ASN A 64 -16.28 8.46 -9.12
N TRP A 65 -15.32 8.70 -10.02
CA TRP A 65 -14.29 9.72 -9.88
C TRP A 65 -14.58 11.01 -10.64
N LYS A 66 -15.54 11.00 -11.59
CA LYS A 66 -15.90 12.18 -12.39
C LYS A 66 -16.63 13.24 -11.57
N ASN A 67 -17.40 12.82 -10.56
CA ASN A 67 -18.11 13.72 -9.66
C ASN A 67 -17.95 13.25 -8.19
N PRO A 68 -16.81 13.55 -7.55
CA PRO A 68 -16.52 13.08 -6.19
C PRO A 68 -17.48 13.67 -5.14
N CYS A 69 -18.11 14.83 -5.41
CA CYS A 69 -19.15 15.39 -4.55
C CYS A 69 -20.57 14.91 -4.89
N GLY A 70 -20.74 14.06 -5.91
CA GLY A 70 -22.04 13.52 -6.31
C GLY A 70 -22.60 12.51 -5.31
N ALA A 71 -21.72 11.87 -4.54
CA ALA A 71 -22.12 10.99 -3.45
C ALA A 71 -22.60 11.83 -2.23
N PRO A 72 -23.78 11.54 -1.67
CA PRO A 72 -24.33 12.29 -0.55
C PRO A 72 -23.34 12.41 0.61
N GLN A 73 -23.18 13.63 1.14
CA GLN A 73 -22.35 13.96 2.30
C GLN A 73 -20.84 13.78 2.15
N VAL A 74 -20.29 13.36 1.01
CA VAL A 74 -18.84 13.13 0.87
C VAL A 74 -18.06 14.44 1.08
N CYS A 75 -18.36 15.48 0.31
CA CYS A 75 -17.62 16.73 0.40
C CYS A 75 -17.87 17.49 1.71
N LYS A 76 -19.09 17.40 2.28
CA LYS A 76 -19.38 17.95 3.62
C LYS A 76 -18.56 17.24 4.70
N SER A 77 -18.49 15.92 4.66
CA SER A 77 -17.71 15.13 5.62
C SER A 77 -16.22 15.43 5.53
N VAL A 78 -15.67 15.54 4.31
CA VAL A 78 -14.26 15.89 4.11
C VAL A 78 -13.95 17.29 4.67
N ALA A 79 -14.77 18.29 4.35
CA ALA A 79 -14.61 19.64 4.88
C ALA A 79 -14.65 19.68 6.40
N ASN A 80 -15.63 18.99 7.01
CA ASN A 80 -15.75 18.87 8.46
C ASN A 80 -14.53 18.21 9.09
N SER A 81 -14.03 17.10 8.52
CA SER A 81 -12.85 16.39 9.02
C SER A 81 -11.60 17.27 8.97
N ILE A 82 -11.40 18.01 7.88
CA ILE A 82 -10.27 18.94 7.75
C ILE A 82 -10.40 20.08 8.78
N GLN A 83 -11.58 20.69 8.89
CA GLN A 83 -11.83 21.77 9.83
C GLN A 83 -11.56 21.35 11.27
N ILE A 84 -12.12 20.21 11.70
CA ILE A 84 -11.91 19.68 13.06
C ILE A 84 -10.44 19.30 13.26
N GLY A 85 -9.81 18.65 12.28
CA GLY A 85 -8.41 18.26 12.34
C GLY A 85 -7.46 19.45 12.54
N VAL A 86 -7.69 20.53 11.80
CA VAL A 86 -6.89 21.76 11.92
C VAL A 86 -7.12 22.43 13.28
N ILE A 87 -8.38 22.64 13.68
CA ILE A 87 -8.70 23.26 14.98
C ILE A 87 -8.09 22.45 16.13
N SER A 88 -8.24 21.13 16.09
CA SER A 88 -7.67 20.23 17.11
C SER A 88 -6.15 20.36 17.19
N THR A 89 -5.45 20.37 16.03
CA THR A 89 -3.99 20.49 15.98
C THR A 89 -3.50 21.82 16.56
N VAL A 90 -4.18 22.93 16.22
CA VAL A 90 -3.81 24.27 16.70
C VAL A 90 -4.02 24.39 18.20
N LEU A 91 -5.13 23.88 18.74
CA LEU A 91 -5.43 23.96 20.17
C LEU A 91 -4.63 22.98 21.04
N ALA A 92 -4.08 21.91 20.44
CA ALA A 92 -3.26 20.94 21.15
C ALA A 92 -1.79 21.37 21.32
N THR A 93 -1.37 22.44 20.64
CA THR A 93 -0.03 23.04 20.77
C THR A 93 -0.04 24.14 21.82
#